data_AF-A0A421E737-F1
#
_entry.id   AF-A0A421E737-F1
#
_cell.length_a   1.000
_cell.length_b   1.000
_cell.length_c   1.000
_cell.angle_alpha   90.00
_cell.angle_beta   90.00
_cell.angle_gamma   90.00
#
_symmetry.space_group_name_H-M   'P 1'
#
loop_
_entity.id
_entity.type
_entity.pdbx_description
1 polymer ?
#
loop_
_entity_poly.entity_id
_entity_poly.type
_entity_poly.pdbx_seq_one_letter_code
_entity_poly.pdbx_strand_id
1 'polypeptide(L)' 'MPSRDPPSQWTDPEYVSTVVGVLATGALIFYSSLTQSGPTVDEIAFVILTITVPTTVAYELARRFG' A
#
# COMPACT_ATOMS: atom_id res chain seq x y z
N MET A 1 32.41 -18.61 7.37
CA MET A 1 31.33 -18.71 6.36
C MET A 1 30.70 -17.34 6.22
N PRO A 2 30.45 -16.81 5.02
CA PRO A 2 29.71 -15.57 4.91
C PRO A 2 28.27 -15.88 5.34
N SER A 3 27.87 -15.33 6.49
CA SER A 3 26.47 -15.27 6.89
C SER A 3 25.75 -14.50 5.79
N ARG A 4 25.02 -15.19 4.93
CA ARG A 4 24.07 -14.52 4.05
C ARG A 4 22.94 -14.12 4.97
N ASP A 5 22.86 -12.83 5.30
CA ASP A 5 21.67 -12.31 5.95
C ASP A 5 20.47 -12.75 5.13
N PRO A 6 19.40 -13.27 5.77
CA PRO A 6 18.19 -13.60 5.05
C PRO A 6 17.75 -12.35 4.27
N PRO A 7 17.28 -12.51 3.01
CA PRO A 7 16.91 -11.37 2.20
C PRO A 7 15.95 -10.47 2.98
N SER A 8 16.25 -9.17 3.02
CA SER A 8 15.44 -8.20 3.76
C SER A 8 14.00 -8.31 3.28
N GLN A 9 13.05 -8.43 4.21
CA GLN A 9 11.64 -8.54 3.89
C GLN A 9 11.12 -7.32 3.10
N TRP A 10 11.81 -6.18 3.21
CA TRP A 10 11.54 -4.95 2.45
C TRP A 10 11.96 -5.01 0.97
N THR A 11 12.64 -6.08 0.57
CA THR A 11 13.01 -6.37 -0.81
C THR A 11 11.94 -7.23 -1.50
N ASP A 12 11.07 -7.89 -0.73
CA ASP A 12 9.97 -8.69 -1.26
C ASP A 12 8.83 -7.76 -1.76
N PRO A 13 8.55 -7.76 -3.07
CA PRO A 13 7.54 -6.88 -3.64
C PRO A 13 6.12 -7.18 -3.14
N GLU A 14 5.79 -8.44 -2.82
CA GLU A 14 4.49 -8.81 -2.25
C GLU A 14 4.34 -8.26 -0.83
N TYR A 15 5.41 -8.33 -0.02
CA TYR A 15 5.39 -7.77 1.33
C TYR A 15 5.22 -6.25 1.32
N VAL A 16 6.05 -5.54 0.55
CA VAL A 16 6.01 -4.06 0.53
C VAL A 16 4.67 -3.57 0.00
N SER A 17 4.16 -4.17 -1.08
CA SER A 17 2.85 -3.81 -1.63
C SER A 17 1.72 -4.04 -0.62
N THR A 18 1.75 -5.15 0.12
CA THR A 18 0.78 -5.43 1.18
C THR A 18 0.83 -4.36 2.28
N VAL A 19 2.01 -4.02 2.79
CA VAL A 19 2.18 -2.98 3.83
C VAL A 19 1.65 -1.63 3.35
N VAL A 20 2.00 -1.23 2.13
CA VAL A 20 1.53 0.03 1.53
C VAL A 20 0.01 0.04 1.35
N GLY A 21 -0.56 -1.08 0.89
CA GLY A 21 -2.00 -1.23 0.74
C GLY A 21 -2.75 -1.10 2.07
N VAL A 22 -2.24 -1.72 3.14
CA VAL A 22 -2.81 -1.62 4.50
C VAL A 22 -2.75 -0.19 5.01
N LEU A 23 -1.60 0.49 4.86
CA LEU A 23 -1.43 1.88 5.31
C LEU A 23 -2.35 2.84 4.54
N ALA A 24 -2.44 2.70 3.21
CA ALA A 24 -3.32 3.52 2.38
C ALA A 24 -4.80 3.30 2.74
N THR A 25 -5.21 2.04 2.95
CA THR A 25 -6.58 1.69 3.37
C THR A 25 -6.89 2.28 4.75
N GLY A 26 -5.96 2.16 5.71
CA GLY A 26 -6.14 2.72 7.05
C GLY A 26 -6.25 4.25 7.06
N ALA A 27 -5.38 4.94 6.32
CA ALA A 27 -5.41 6.40 6.19
C ALA A 27 -6.74 6.90 5.61
N LEU A 28 -7.27 6.16 4.64
CA LEU A 28 -8.55 6.45 4.04
C LEU A 28 -9.73 6.19 5.00
N ILE A 29 -9.78 5.05 5.68
CA ILE A 29 -10.82 4.78 6.70
C ILE A 29 -10.82 5.89 7.75
N PHE A 30 -9.63 6.30 8.19
CA PHE A 30 -9.46 7.41 9.12
C PHE A 30 -10.03 8.71 8.55
N TYR A 31 -9.70 9.08 7.31
CA TYR A 31 -10.28 10.24 6.64
C TYR A 31 -11.80 10.16 6.57
N SER A 32 -12.37 9.04 6.12
CA SER A 32 -13.82 8.85 6.02
C SER A 32 -14.52 8.97 7.38
N SER A 33 -13.88 8.54 8.48
CA SER A 33 -14.45 8.70 9.83
C SER A 33 -14.60 10.15 10.29
N LEU A 34 -13.86 11.08 9.68
CA LEU A 34 -13.96 12.51 9.94
C LEU A 34 -15.03 13.19 9.08
N THR A 35 -15.58 12.49 8.08
CA THR A 35 -16.59 13.03 7.17
C THR A 35 -18.00 12.75 7.66
N GLN A 36 -18.91 13.71 7.50
CA GLN A 36 -20.21 13.73 8.18
C GLN A 36 -21.32 12.97 7.41
N SER A 37 -21.02 12.39 6.25
CA SER A 37 -21.95 11.65 5.40
C SER A 37 -21.24 10.45 4.77
N GLY A 38 -21.98 9.38 4.43
CA GLY A 38 -21.40 8.18 3.83
C GLY A 38 -20.77 8.46 2.45
N PRO A 39 -19.78 7.64 2.03
CA PRO A 39 -19.00 7.90 0.83
C PRO A 39 -19.83 7.75 -0.46
N THR A 40 -19.67 8.73 -1.33
CA THR A 40 -20.18 8.77 -2.70
C THR A 40 -19.43 7.78 -3.60
N VAL A 41 -19.98 7.51 -4.79
CA VAL A 41 -19.31 6.65 -5.80
C VAL A 41 -17.95 7.21 -6.19
N ASP A 42 -17.82 8.54 -6.31
CA ASP A 42 -16.56 9.20 -6.64
C ASP A 42 -15.52 9.04 -5.53
N GLU A 43 -15.96 9.10 -4.27
CA GLU A 43 -15.09 8.84 -3.12
C GLU A 43 -14.64 7.38 -3.10
N ILE A 44 -15.53 6.41 -3.39
CA ILE A 44 -15.16 4.99 -3.50
C ILE A 44 -14.18 4.74 -4.67
N ALA A 45 -14.34 5.42 -5.80
CA ALA A 45 -13.38 5.34 -6.90
C ALA A 45 -12.01 5.92 -6.51
N PHE A 46 -12.01 7.07 -5.84
CA PHE A 46 -10.81 7.71 -5.32
C PHE A 46 -10.08 6.83 -4.29
N VAL A 47 -10.83 6.18 -3.39
CA VAL A 47 -10.37 5.16 -2.43
C VAL A 47 -9.59 4.06 -3.14
N ILE A 48 -10.20 3.43 -4.14
CA ILE A 48 -9.61 2.30 -4.86
C ILE A 48 -8.31 2.74 -5.51
N LEU A 49 -8.31 3.89 -6.20
CA LEU A 49 -7.12 4.43 -6.85
C LEU A 49 -6.02 4.79 -5.84
N THR A 50 -6.38 5.43 -4.73
CA THR A 50 -5.44 5.86 -3.69
C THR A 50 -4.76 4.67 -3.00
N ILE A 51 -5.42 3.50 -2.95
CA ILE A 51 -4.82 2.28 -2.41
C ILE A 51 -4.00 1.56 -3.49
N THR A 52 -4.59 1.35 -4.67
CA THR A 52 -3.96 0.52 -5.71
C THR A 52 -2.74 1.17 -6.34
N VAL A 53 -2.76 2.48 -6.60
CA VAL A 53 -1.62 3.17 -7.24
C VAL A 53 -0.34 3.07 -6.39
N PRO A 54 -0.32 3.46 -5.10
CA PRO A 54 0.89 3.33 -4.28
C PRO A 54 1.32 1.87 -4.08
N THR A 55 0.36 0.96 -3.92
CA THR A 55 0.61 -0.48 -3.77
C THR A 55 1.35 -1.03 -5.00
N THR A 56 0.86 -0.71 -6.20
CA THR A 56 1.48 -1.13 -7.46
C THR A 56 2.84 -0.48 -7.68
N VAL A 57 2.99 0.81 -7.37
CA VAL A 57 4.28 1.50 -7.46
C VAL A 57 5.31 0.85 -6.53
N ALA A 58 4.93 0.55 -5.29
CA ALA A 58 5.82 -0.08 -4.33
C ALA A 58 6.20 -1.51 -4.74
N TYR A 59 5.24 -2.30 -5.23
CA TYR A 59 5.49 -3.62 -5.82
C TYR A 59 6.53 -3.54 -6.94
N GLU A 60 6.32 -2.64 -7.90
CA GLU A 60 7.20 -2.51 -9.06
C GLU A 60 8.59 -1.96 -8.69
N LEU A 61 8.68 -1.05 -7.73
CA LEU A 61 9.97 -0.56 -7.22
C LEU A 61 10.75 -1.66 -6.52
N ALA A 62 10.12 -2.39 -5.60
CA ALA A 62 10.73 -3.52 -4.92
C ALA A 62 11.15 -4.62 -5.92
N ARG A 63 10.31 -4.90 -6.92
CA ARG A 63 10.64 -5.88 -7.98
C ARG A 63 11.82 -5.46 -8.85
N ARG A 64 12.00 -4.17 -9.11
CA ARG A 64 13.03 -3.65 -10.03
C ARG A 64 14.36 -3.36 -9.35
N PHE A 65 14.32 -2.96 -8.08
CA PHE A 65 15.48 -2.44 -7.35
C PHE A 65 15.82 -3.22 -6.08
N GLY A 66 14.97 -4.18 -5.69
CA GLY A 66 15.24 -5.15 -4.65
C GLY A 66 15.97 -6.37 -5.19
#